data_AF-A0A2U3PUH3-F1
#
_entry.id   AF-A0A2U3PUH3-F1
#
_cell.length_a   1.000
_cell.length_b   1.000
_cell.length_c   1.000
_cell.angle_alpha   90.00
_cell.angle_beta   90.00
_cell.angle_gamma   90.00
#
_symmetry.space_group_name_H-M   'P 1'
#
loop_
_entity.id
_entity.type
_entity.pdbx_description
1 polymer ?
#
loop_
_entity_poly.entity_id
_entity_poly.type
_entity_poly.pdbx_seq_one_letter_code
_entity_poly.pdbx_strand_id
1 'polypeptide(L)'
;MTEHIEIHPEIREGAGEGLYFIFLSFMPPYAFKDVKKALEDFFRSEAITTFSTFEIFGAVDVILQAWIPRSNGAQIVQRMREHIKAKDCRVHQGAVFNVDELAFHSYWQDRARVVHGDEGLAAQHAFSRLSSNKSDKQAREVLRGANWLREIEAEDNQIRVFISISPGESASLAVEDHLQKIIIERLSKSGFREPVLYKGVGRYTTLLIEGLVPAASYFEISRFNDGINRSGLHNIGMKTTTYLTTSNIAVVDRPTISTEVRDARDYLTSEESEKLELKGSFDLDVNKLLMTDKIEKLPVLRDEILGTVVAFLNSDGGEIVIGAVEEVKFKGVALEKLKTRFPAVGEMRIIGIAIENEFLKDKSWDGYQRRLIDLIASRIGTDFGELVRVRRLSIDLDGDQQADLCLVQVFPAKGDLAFLDQQKCFLRSGASTREVTGNELLRLASRRRGR
;
A
#
# COMPACT_ATOMS: atom_id res chain seq x y z
N MET A 1 28.29 1.43 2.55
CA MET A 1 27.34 2.54 2.76
C MET A 1 25.98 2.05 2.28
N THR A 2 24.93 2.20 3.08
CA THR A 2 23.57 1.93 2.62
C THR A 2 23.16 3.05 1.68
N GLU A 3 23.05 2.76 0.39
CA GLU A 3 22.48 3.70 -0.58
C GLU A 3 21.03 3.97 -0.19
N HIS A 4 20.74 5.23 0.14
CA HIS A 4 19.37 5.70 0.29
C HIS A 4 18.89 6.08 -1.10
N ILE A 5 17.77 5.49 -1.51
CA ILE A 5 17.09 5.86 -2.75
C ILE A 5 15.87 6.67 -2.41
N GLU A 6 15.53 7.62 -3.27
CA GLU A 6 14.24 8.29 -3.26
C GLU A 6 13.60 8.13 -4.62
N ILE A 7 12.35 7.68 -4.60
CA ILE A 7 11.52 7.48 -5.79
C ILE A 7 10.66 8.71 -5.99
N HIS A 8 10.52 9.14 -7.24
CA HIS A 8 9.69 10.27 -7.63
C HIS A 8 8.25 10.11 -7.08
N PRO A 9 7.70 11.15 -6.42
CA PRO A 9 6.35 11.15 -5.85
C PRO A 9 5.24 10.62 -6.78
N GLU A 10 5.23 11.03 -8.05
CA GLU A 10 4.20 10.57 -9.02
C GLU A 10 4.18 9.05 -9.23
N ILE A 11 5.32 8.35 -9.13
CA ILE A 11 5.36 6.89 -9.26
C ILE A 11 4.66 6.23 -8.07
N ARG A 12 4.83 6.80 -6.88
CA ARG A 12 4.18 6.35 -5.64
C ARG A 12 2.68 6.62 -5.68
N GLU A 13 2.30 7.81 -6.13
CA GLU A 13 0.90 8.19 -6.30
C GLU A 13 0.18 7.34 -7.34
N GLY A 14 0.84 7.03 -8.46
CA GLY A 14 0.35 6.10 -9.47
C GLY A 14 0.20 4.68 -8.95
N ALA A 15 0.92 4.31 -7.89
CA ALA A 15 0.71 3.07 -7.15
C ALA A 15 -0.40 3.17 -6.09
N GLY A 16 -1.11 4.29 -5.96
CA GLY A 16 -2.18 4.47 -4.96
C GLY A 16 -1.68 4.80 -3.55
N GLU A 17 -0.40 5.15 -3.39
CA GLU A 17 0.14 5.69 -2.14
C GLU A 17 -0.12 7.22 -2.06
N GLY A 18 -0.16 7.75 -0.84
CA GLY A 18 -0.11 9.17 -0.54
C GLY A 18 1.06 9.47 0.40
N LEU A 19 1.63 10.67 0.30
CA LEU A 19 2.70 11.12 1.19
C LEU A 19 2.10 11.79 2.42
N TYR A 20 2.48 11.32 3.60
CA TYR A 20 1.99 11.84 4.88
C TYR A 20 3.17 12.28 5.75
N PHE A 21 3.01 13.44 6.37
CA PHE A 21 3.82 13.85 7.52
C PHE A 21 3.01 13.68 8.80
N ILE A 22 3.54 12.91 9.75
CA ILE A 22 2.89 12.61 11.03
C ILE A 22 3.74 13.19 12.16
N PHE A 23 3.18 14.15 12.86
CA PHE A 23 3.80 14.85 13.98
C PHE A 23 3.33 14.21 15.28
N LEU A 24 4.24 13.62 16.05
CA LEU A 24 3.94 12.86 17.26
C LEU A 24 4.63 13.45 18.48
N SER A 25 3.91 13.49 19.60
CA SER A 25 4.46 13.74 20.93
C SER A 25 4.13 12.58 21.87
N PHE A 26 5.03 12.26 22.80
CA PHE A 26 4.97 11.13 23.70
C PHE A 26 4.98 11.58 25.17
N MET A 27 4.30 10.83 26.04
CA MET A 27 4.36 11.02 27.50
C MET A 27 4.25 9.65 28.20
N PRO A 28 5.01 9.39 29.29
CA PRO A 28 6.08 10.19 29.93
C PRO A 28 7.38 10.21 29.09
N PRO A 29 8.54 10.74 29.56
CA PRO A 29 9.77 10.78 28.76
C PRO A 29 10.08 9.43 28.12
N TYR A 30 10.39 9.45 26.83
CA TYR A 30 10.54 8.24 26.02
C TYR A 30 12.01 8.02 25.65
N ALA A 31 12.38 6.77 25.42
CA ALA A 31 13.64 6.44 24.76
C ALA A 31 13.38 6.38 23.26
N PHE A 32 14.01 7.27 22.47
CA PHE A 32 13.77 7.34 21.02
C PHE A 32 14.03 6.01 20.30
N LYS A 33 15.00 5.22 20.76
CA LYS A 33 15.26 3.87 20.20
C LYS A 33 14.05 2.94 20.33
N ASP A 34 13.35 2.98 21.46
CA ASP A 34 12.20 2.11 21.72
C ASP A 34 10.98 2.59 20.95
N VAL A 35 10.76 3.91 20.91
CA VAL A 35 9.71 4.53 20.08
C VAL A 35 9.94 4.23 18.60
N LYS A 36 11.16 4.41 18.10
CA LYS A 36 11.51 4.09 16.71
C LYS A 36 11.24 2.63 16.39
N LYS A 37 11.65 1.69 17.25
CA LYS A 37 11.35 0.26 17.06
C LYS A 37 9.84 -0.02 17.07
N ALA A 38 9.08 0.62 17.95
CA ALA A 38 7.63 0.48 17.98
C ALA A 38 6.97 1.02 16.69
N LEU A 39 7.47 2.12 16.15
CA LEU A 39 7.03 2.70 14.89
C LEU A 39 7.37 1.79 13.69
N GLU A 40 8.57 1.21 13.67
CA GLU A 40 8.99 0.24 12.66
C GLU A 40 8.13 -1.04 12.68
N ASP A 41 7.80 -1.54 13.88
CA ASP A 41 6.92 -2.69 14.05
C ASP A 41 5.49 -2.38 13.61
N PHE A 42 4.98 -1.18 13.94
CA PHE A 42 3.68 -0.71 13.48
C PHE A 42 3.63 -0.65 11.95
N PHE A 43 4.57 0.05 11.31
CA PHE A 43 4.59 0.17 9.85
C PHE A 43 4.71 -1.19 9.18
N ARG A 44 5.50 -2.12 9.72
CA ARG A 44 5.55 -3.50 9.24
C ARG A 44 4.19 -4.20 9.32
N SER A 45 3.47 -4.04 10.44
CA SER A 45 2.14 -4.64 10.61
C SER A 45 1.10 -4.05 9.65
N GLU A 46 1.27 -2.79 9.26
CA GLU A 46 0.43 -2.09 8.28
C GLU A 46 0.86 -2.31 6.83
N ALA A 47 1.89 -3.13 6.61
CA ALA A 47 2.58 -3.27 5.33
C ALA A 47 3.05 -1.93 4.73
N ILE A 48 3.22 -0.89 5.55
CA ILE A 48 3.84 0.38 5.15
C ILE A 48 5.32 0.17 5.20
N THR A 49 5.95 0.39 4.06
CA THR A 49 7.30 -0.08 3.86
C THR A 49 8.25 1.08 3.58
N THR A 50 7.75 2.23 3.14
CA THR A 50 8.54 3.43 2.87
C THR A 50 8.24 4.52 3.87
N PHE A 51 9.16 4.71 4.82
CA PHE A 51 9.06 5.78 5.78
C PHE A 51 10.44 6.21 6.29
N SER A 52 10.46 7.43 6.81
CA SER A 52 11.57 8.03 7.53
C SER A 52 11.08 8.49 8.91
N THR A 53 11.94 8.34 9.91
CA THR A 53 11.65 8.75 11.29
C THR A 53 12.71 9.73 11.76
N PHE A 54 12.25 10.90 12.24
CA PHE A 54 13.09 12.00 12.66
C PHE A 54 12.83 12.32 14.13
N GLU A 55 13.86 12.22 14.98
CA GLU A 55 13.81 12.74 16.35
C GLU A 55 13.92 14.27 16.30
N ILE A 56 12.94 14.97 16.84
CA ILE A 56 12.82 16.42 16.69
C ILE A 56 13.17 17.14 17.97
N PHE A 57 13.94 18.22 17.84
CA PHE A 57 14.10 19.22 18.88
C PHE A 57 13.00 20.29 18.71
N GLY A 58 11.90 20.19 19.46
CA GLY A 58 10.82 21.17 19.34
C GLY A 58 9.53 20.83 20.09
N ALA A 59 8.41 21.35 19.59
CA ALA A 59 7.07 21.16 20.17
C ALA A 59 6.50 19.75 19.97
N VAL A 60 7.15 18.96 19.12
CA VAL A 60 6.86 17.54 18.87
C VAL A 60 8.14 16.75 19.05
N ASP A 61 7.98 15.48 19.38
CA ASP A 61 9.08 14.59 19.69
C ASP A 61 9.59 13.88 18.43
N VAL A 62 8.67 13.50 17.54
CA VAL A 62 8.97 12.75 16.33
C VAL A 62 8.19 13.30 15.15
N ILE A 63 8.85 13.48 14.02
CA ILE A 63 8.20 13.62 12.71
C ILE A 63 8.43 12.33 11.93
N LEU A 64 7.36 11.83 11.34
CA LEU A 64 7.39 10.73 10.39
C LEU A 64 7.06 11.28 9.01
N GLN A 65 7.79 10.82 8.01
CA GLN A 65 7.48 11.00 6.61
C GLN A 65 7.22 9.61 6.05
N ALA A 66 6.02 9.32 5.55
CA ALA A 66 5.66 7.98 5.12
C ALA A 66 4.80 8.00 3.86
N TRP A 67 5.05 7.05 2.97
CA TRP A 67 4.15 6.72 1.86
C TRP A 67 3.16 5.66 2.35
N ILE A 68 1.88 6.02 2.40
CA ILE A 68 0.82 5.21 2.99
C ILE A 68 -0.25 5.00 1.91
N PRO A 69 -0.83 3.79 1.76
CA PRO A 69 -2.01 3.60 0.90
C PRO A 69 -3.09 4.63 1.25
N ARG A 70 -3.67 5.32 0.25
CA ARG A 70 -4.60 6.43 0.49
C ARG A 70 -5.82 6.03 1.33
N SER A 71 -6.29 4.79 1.21
CA SER A 71 -7.36 4.20 2.03
C SER A 71 -7.04 4.17 3.53
N ASN A 72 -5.76 4.19 3.90
CA ASN A 72 -5.28 3.96 5.26
C ASN A 72 -4.92 5.26 6.01
N GLY A 73 -4.79 6.38 5.31
CA GLY A 73 -4.23 7.63 5.85
C GLY A 73 -5.07 8.26 6.97
N ALA A 74 -6.39 8.30 6.82
CA ALA A 74 -7.28 9.03 7.74
C ALA A 74 -7.23 8.54 9.20
N GLN A 75 -7.01 7.24 9.40
CA GLN A 75 -7.01 6.61 10.73
C GLN A 75 -5.60 6.24 11.22
N ILE A 76 -4.54 6.60 10.49
CA ILE A 76 -3.19 6.10 10.79
C ILE A 76 -2.75 6.44 12.21
N VAL A 77 -2.94 7.68 12.67
CA VAL A 77 -2.54 8.11 14.02
C VAL A 77 -3.30 7.37 15.11
N GLN A 78 -4.59 7.06 14.90
CA GLN A 78 -5.38 6.33 15.87
C GLN A 78 -4.87 4.88 16.01
N ARG A 79 -4.61 4.21 14.89
CA ARG A 79 -4.05 2.85 14.87
C ARG A 79 -2.63 2.81 15.46
N MET A 80 -1.82 3.83 15.20
CA MET A 80 -0.50 3.99 15.83
C MET A 80 -0.60 4.10 17.36
N ARG A 81 -1.54 4.90 17.88
CA ARG A 81 -1.76 5.02 19.33
C ARG A 81 -2.09 3.67 19.97
N GLU A 82 -2.97 2.91 19.33
CA GLU A 82 -3.40 1.60 19.80
C GLU A 82 -2.24 0.59 19.80
N HIS A 83 -1.44 0.57 18.72
CA HIS A 83 -0.30 -0.32 18.58
C HIS A 83 0.84 0.01 19.57
N ILE A 84 1.21 1.29 19.70
CA ILE A 84 2.37 1.71 20.51
C ILE A 84 2.10 1.60 22.01
N LYS A 85 0.84 1.77 22.45
CA LYS A 85 0.43 1.64 23.85
C LYS A 85 0.83 0.29 24.47
N ALA A 86 0.99 -0.76 23.67
CA ALA A 86 1.39 -2.08 24.12
C ALA A 86 2.86 -2.17 24.61
N LYS A 87 3.66 -1.11 24.46
CA LYS A 87 5.10 -1.10 24.76
C LYS A 87 5.52 -0.02 25.76
N ASP A 88 4.65 0.31 26.71
CA ASP A 88 4.85 1.34 27.74
C ASP A 88 5.14 2.78 27.24
N CYS A 89 5.01 3.01 25.93
CA CYS A 89 5.04 4.33 25.31
C CYS A 89 3.61 4.77 25.00
N ARG A 90 3.26 6.04 25.27
CA ARG A 90 1.96 6.59 24.89
C ARG A 90 2.14 7.81 24.02
N VAL A 91 1.61 7.74 22.81
CA VAL A 91 1.45 8.90 21.93
C VAL A 91 0.44 9.84 22.61
N HIS A 92 0.93 10.95 23.15
CA HIS A 92 0.14 11.98 23.81
C HIS A 92 -0.63 12.83 22.80
N GLN A 93 0.05 13.28 21.74
CA GLN A 93 -0.51 14.08 20.67
C GLN A 93 -0.06 13.55 19.32
N GLY A 94 -0.93 13.71 18.33
CA GLY A 94 -0.66 13.29 16.96
C GLY A 94 -1.41 14.18 15.99
N ALA A 95 -0.71 14.71 14.99
CA ALA A 95 -1.28 15.46 13.89
C ALA A 95 -0.79 14.89 12.55
N VAL A 96 -1.67 14.89 11.55
CA VAL A 96 -1.35 14.44 10.19
C VAL A 96 -1.40 15.64 9.27
N PHE A 97 -0.42 15.72 8.38
CA PHE A 97 -0.42 16.56 7.19
C PHE A 97 -0.37 15.63 5.98
N ASN A 98 -1.50 15.55 5.26
CA ASN A 98 -1.61 14.82 4.01
C ASN A 98 -1.11 15.71 2.88
N VAL A 99 -0.08 15.29 2.15
CA VAL A 99 0.44 16.05 1.01
C VAL A 99 -0.47 15.80 -0.19
N ASP A 100 -1.02 16.89 -0.74
CA ASP A 100 -1.83 16.84 -1.96
C ASP A 100 -1.01 17.23 -3.19
N GLU A 101 0.01 18.08 -3.00
CA GLU A 101 0.82 18.62 -4.10
C GLU A 101 2.28 18.83 -3.66
N LEU A 102 3.22 18.37 -4.50
CA LEU A 102 4.63 18.69 -4.38
C LEU A 102 4.94 20.09 -4.94
N ALA A 103 4.55 21.13 -4.20
CA ALA A 103 4.67 22.55 -4.57
C ALA A 103 6.02 22.95 -5.22
N PHE A 104 7.13 22.41 -4.73
CA PHE A 104 8.46 22.59 -5.33
C PHE A 104 9.39 21.47 -4.88
N HIS A 105 10.26 20.98 -5.77
CA HIS A 105 11.30 20.01 -5.44
C HIS A 105 12.59 20.36 -6.18
N SER A 106 13.62 20.73 -5.44
CA SER A 106 14.89 21.21 -6.03
C SER A 106 15.54 20.24 -7.03
N TYR A 107 15.35 18.93 -6.87
CA TYR A 107 15.86 17.92 -7.81
C TYR A 107 14.88 17.65 -8.98
N TRP A 108 13.57 17.80 -8.76
CA TRP A 108 12.52 17.50 -9.74
C TRP A 108 11.71 18.77 -10.03
N GLN A 109 12.38 19.78 -10.58
CA GLN A 109 11.78 21.10 -10.82
C GLN A 109 10.81 21.09 -11.99
N ASP A 110 11.07 20.27 -13.00
CA ASP A 110 10.21 20.09 -14.16
C ASP A 110 9.06 19.13 -13.84
N ARG A 111 8.01 19.64 -13.20
CA ARG A 111 6.74 18.91 -12.95
C ARG A 111 6.00 18.42 -14.21
N ALA A 112 6.55 18.62 -15.39
CA ALA A 112 5.87 18.41 -16.66
C ALA A 112 6.32 17.15 -17.40
N ARG A 113 6.59 16.06 -16.68
CA ARG A 113 6.43 14.73 -17.26
C ARG A 113 5.28 14.03 -16.57
N VAL A 114 4.07 14.52 -16.84
CA VAL A 114 2.88 13.69 -16.61
C VAL A 114 3.12 12.41 -17.38
N VAL A 115 3.31 11.35 -16.62
CA VAL A 115 3.75 10.08 -17.12
C VAL A 115 2.58 9.46 -17.90
N HIS A 116 2.53 9.74 -19.20
CA HIS A 116 1.54 9.17 -20.09
C HIS A 116 2.20 8.20 -21.06
N GLY A 117 1.60 7.03 -21.24
CA GLY A 117 2.04 6.01 -22.19
C GLY A 117 3.07 5.01 -21.63
N ASP A 118 3.82 4.41 -22.54
CA ASP A 118 4.65 3.22 -22.28
C ASP A 118 5.78 3.48 -21.26
N GLU A 119 6.35 4.68 -21.24
CA GLU A 119 7.39 5.05 -20.28
C GLU A 119 6.87 4.93 -18.84
N GLY A 120 5.62 5.30 -18.58
CA GLY A 120 5.02 5.21 -17.26
C GLY A 120 4.71 3.83 -16.78
N LEU A 121 4.19 3.03 -17.69
CA LEU A 121 3.94 1.63 -17.39
C LEU A 121 5.28 0.93 -17.08
N ALA A 122 6.33 1.22 -17.86
CA ALA A 122 7.68 0.73 -17.58
C ALA A 122 8.21 1.21 -16.22
N ALA A 123 7.95 2.47 -15.84
CA ALA A 123 8.26 3.03 -14.53
C ALA A 123 7.61 2.25 -13.40
N GLN A 124 6.30 2.02 -13.51
CA GLN A 124 5.50 1.35 -12.49
C GLN A 124 5.91 -0.12 -12.38
N HIS A 125 6.21 -0.78 -13.49
CA HIS A 125 6.78 -2.13 -13.48
C HIS A 125 8.16 -2.17 -12.84
N ALA A 126 9.05 -1.24 -13.18
CA ALA A 126 10.37 -1.14 -12.56
C ALA A 126 10.25 -0.86 -11.06
N PHE A 127 9.37 0.05 -10.65
CA PHE A 127 9.06 0.33 -9.26
C PHE A 127 8.58 -0.93 -8.54
N SER A 128 7.57 -1.63 -9.07
CA SER A 128 7.05 -2.89 -8.50
C SER A 128 8.12 -3.99 -8.37
N ARG A 129 9.03 -4.09 -9.35
CA ARG A 129 10.20 -4.97 -9.27
C ARG A 129 11.15 -4.57 -8.16
N LEU A 130 11.44 -3.28 -8.03
CA LEU A 130 12.26 -2.72 -6.95
C LEU A 130 11.61 -2.93 -5.57
N SER A 131 10.27 -2.84 -5.50
CA SER A 131 9.46 -3.19 -4.33
C SER A 131 9.71 -4.62 -3.87
N SER A 132 9.73 -5.54 -4.83
CA SER A 132 9.89 -6.97 -4.59
C SER A 132 11.34 -7.41 -4.40
N ASN A 133 12.29 -6.66 -4.97
CA ASN A 133 13.72 -6.94 -4.90
C ASN A 133 14.52 -5.63 -4.96
N LYS A 134 14.99 -5.16 -3.81
CA LYS A 134 15.76 -3.92 -3.68
C LYS A 134 17.06 -3.89 -4.49
N SER A 135 17.59 -5.07 -4.81
CA SER A 135 18.84 -5.26 -5.55
C SER A 135 18.63 -5.37 -7.06
N ASP A 136 17.40 -5.19 -7.55
CA ASP A 136 17.08 -5.23 -8.97
C ASP A 136 17.75 -4.07 -9.73
N LYS A 137 18.96 -4.34 -10.25
CA LYS A 137 19.78 -3.37 -10.97
C LYS A 137 19.07 -2.82 -12.20
N GLN A 138 18.36 -3.68 -12.93
CA GLN A 138 17.65 -3.27 -14.14
C GLN A 138 16.50 -2.31 -13.81
N ALA A 139 15.73 -2.60 -12.76
CA ALA A 139 14.70 -1.69 -12.29
C ALA A 139 15.28 -0.31 -11.89
N ARG A 140 16.41 -0.32 -11.17
CA ARG A 140 17.12 0.93 -10.82
C ARG A 140 17.59 1.69 -12.06
N GLU A 141 18.16 1.00 -13.04
CA GLU A 141 18.62 1.62 -14.29
C GLU A 141 17.47 2.23 -15.09
N VAL A 142 16.32 1.55 -15.16
CA VAL A 142 15.10 2.09 -15.80
C VAL A 142 14.64 3.36 -15.09
N LEU A 143 14.48 3.31 -13.77
CA LEU A 143 14.01 4.46 -13.00
C LEU A 143 15.01 5.62 -13.02
N ARG A 144 16.32 5.33 -12.92
CA ARG A 144 17.39 6.34 -12.97
C ARG A 144 17.48 6.96 -14.36
N GLY A 145 17.41 6.16 -15.42
CA GLY A 145 17.43 6.64 -16.81
C GLY A 145 16.25 7.56 -17.15
N ALA A 146 15.12 7.35 -16.50
CA ALA A 146 13.92 8.19 -16.62
C ALA A 146 13.87 9.36 -15.60
N ASN A 147 14.92 9.54 -14.78
CA ASN A 147 14.98 10.53 -13.70
C ASN A 147 13.88 10.38 -12.62
N TRP A 148 13.39 9.16 -12.38
CA TRP A 148 12.40 8.85 -11.34
C TRP A 148 12.98 8.25 -10.07
N LEU A 149 14.29 8.05 -10.03
CA LEU A 149 15.01 7.59 -8.86
C LEU A 149 16.23 8.48 -8.70
N ARG A 150 16.43 8.99 -7.48
CA ARG A 150 17.67 9.63 -7.07
C ARG A 150 18.29 8.87 -5.91
N GLU A 151 19.62 8.90 -5.86
CA GLU A 151 20.37 8.39 -4.72
C GLU A 151 20.70 9.57 -3.81
N ILE A 152 20.41 9.40 -2.52
CA ILE A 152 20.67 10.38 -1.49
C ILE A 152 21.94 9.95 -0.76
N GLU A 153 22.95 10.81 -0.81
CA GLU A 153 24.14 10.67 0.00
C GLU A 153 23.86 11.22 1.40
N ALA A 154 24.13 10.41 2.43
CA ALA A 154 24.09 10.89 3.79
C ALA A 154 25.35 11.73 4.05
N GLU A 155 25.18 13.04 4.11
CA GLU A 155 26.24 13.94 4.54
C GLU A 155 26.20 14.13 6.06
N ASP A 156 27.34 13.93 6.72
CA ASP A 156 27.50 14.28 8.12
C ASP A 156 27.46 15.80 8.31
N ASN A 157 27.10 16.25 9.52
CA ASN A 157 27.13 17.66 9.94
C ASN A 157 26.12 18.59 9.23
N GLN A 158 24.98 18.03 8.82
CA GLN A 158 23.83 18.79 8.34
C GLN A 158 22.69 18.79 9.36
N ILE A 159 21.90 19.87 9.33
CA ILE A 159 20.67 20.02 10.09
C ILE A 159 19.52 19.89 9.10
N ARG A 160 18.64 18.92 9.33
CA ARG A 160 17.38 18.84 8.59
C ARG A 160 16.35 19.73 9.27
N VAL A 161 15.64 20.49 8.45
CA VAL A 161 14.73 21.54 8.89
C VAL A 161 13.37 21.26 8.28
N PHE A 162 12.33 21.29 9.12
CA PHE A 162 10.95 21.32 8.68
C PHE A 162 10.33 22.65 9.12
N ILE A 163 9.74 23.40 8.19
CA ILE A 163 9.03 24.65 8.49
C ILE A 163 7.57 24.46 8.11
N SER A 164 6.72 24.25 9.10
CA SER A 164 5.27 24.15 8.94
C SER A 164 4.66 25.54 8.92
N ILE A 165 3.76 25.80 7.98
CA ILE A 165 2.97 27.01 7.90
C ILE A 165 1.50 26.64 8.15
N SER A 166 0.90 27.23 9.18
CA SER A 166 -0.48 26.96 9.55
C SER A 166 -1.48 27.47 8.51
N PRO A 167 -2.66 26.85 8.37
CA PRO A 167 -3.75 27.44 7.59
C PRO A 167 -4.09 28.83 8.12
N GLY A 168 -4.44 29.76 7.22
CA GLY A 168 -4.91 31.09 7.59
C GLY A 168 -6.42 31.06 7.85
N GLU A 169 -6.89 31.77 8.87
CA GLU A 169 -8.33 31.81 9.23
C GLU A 169 -9.21 32.41 8.12
N SER A 170 -8.63 33.14 7.15
CA SER A 170 -9.34 33.80 6.06
C SER A 170 -8.53 33.86 4.75
N ALA A 171 -7.53 32.98 4.59
CA ALA A 171 -6.74 32.96 3.37
C ALA A 171 -7.57 32.41 2.21
N SER A 172 -7.70 33.17 1.12
CA SER A 172 -8.26 32.65 -0.13
C SER A 172 -7.21 31.82 -0.86
N LEU A 173 -7.65 30.92 -1.75
CA LEU A 173 -6.75 30.12 -2.59
C LEU A 173 -5.74 30.99 -3.36
N ALA A 174 -6.15 32.17 -3.83
CA ALA A 174 -5.27 33.10 -4.52
C ALA A 174 -4.15 33.66 -3.62
N VAL A 175 -4.43 33.86 -2.34
CA VAL A 175 -3.43 34.29 -1.35
C VAL A 175 -2.44 33.17 -1.07
N GLU A 176 -2.92 31.93 -0.92
CA GLU A 176 -2.06 30.76 -0.73
C GLU A 176 -1.14 30.52 -1.94
N ASP A 177 -1.68 30.61 -3.16
CA ASP A 177 -0.89 30.47 -4.39
C ASP A 177 0.15 31.58 -4.55
N HIS A 178 -0.19 32.81 -4.15
CA HIS A 178 0.78 33.92 -4.15
C HIS A 178 1.89 33.70 -3.11
N LEU A 179 1.53 33.27 -1.91
CA LEU A 179 2.48 32.92 -0.86
C LEU A 179 3.40 31.77 -1.29
N GLN A 180 2.86 30.73 -1.91
CA GLN A 180 3.63 29.62 -2.47
C GLN A 180 4.69 30.13 -3.45
N LYS A 181 4.33 31.03 -4.37
CA LYS A 181 5.30 31.64 -5.31
C LYS A 181 6.42 32.41 -4.59
N ILE A 182 6.07 33.20 -3.59
CA ILE A 182 7.06 33.92 -2.76
C ILE A 182 8.01 32.95 -2.07
N ILE A 183 7.48 31.88 -1.48
CA ILE A 183 8.28 30.87 -0.79
C ILE A 183 9.22 30.18 -1.76
N ILE A 184 8.74 29.77 -2.95
CA ILE A 184 9.56 29.13 -3.99
C ILE A 184 10.70 30.04 -4.45
N GLU A 185 10.42 31.33 -4.69
CA GLU A 185 11.43 32.31 -5.07
C GLU A 185 12.50 32.45 -3.97
N ARG A 186 12.08 32.49 -2.70
CA ARG A 186 12.99 32.57 -1.57
C ARG A 186 13.81 31.30 -1.38
N LEU A 187 13.19 30.11 -1.51
CA LEU A 187 13.89 28.82 -1.43
C LEU A 187 14.98 28.73 -2.50
N SER A 188 14.67 29.15 -3.72
CA SER A 188 15.62 29.17 -4.84
C SER A 188 16.82 30.09 -4.61
N LYS A 189 16.70 31.07 -3.72
CA LYS A 189 17.77 32.02 -3.33
C LYS A 189 18.38 31.71 -1.96
N SER A 190 17.89 30.69 -1.28
CA SER A 190 18.31 30.34 0.08
C SER A 190 19.58 29.50 0.07
N GLY A 191 20.24 29.40 1.23
CA GLY A 191 21.35 28.46 1.44
C GLY A 191 20.89 27.02 1.72
N PHE A 192 19.60 26.70 1.54
CA PHE A 192 19.08 25.35 1.81
C PHE A 192 19.54 24.41 0.69
N ARG A 193 20.02 23.24 1.09
CA ARG A 193 20.24 22.10 0.20
C ARG A 193 18.98 21.28 0.13
N GLU A 194 18.74 20.78 -1.08
CA GLU A 194 17.59 19.94 -1.38
C GLU A 194 16.23 20.49 -0.89
N PRO A 195 15.93 21.80 -1.05
CA PRO A 195 14.66 22.32 -0.57
C PRO A 195 13.48 21.66 -1.29
N VAL A 196 12.47 21.33 -0.51
CA VAL A 196 11.18 20.82 -0.96
C VAL A 196 10.07 21.63 -0.29
N LEU A 197 9.06 22.00 -1.06
CA LEU A 197 7.82 22.59 -0.57
C LEU A 197 6.69 21.62 -0.87
N TYR A 198 5.95 21.26 0.16
CA TYR A 198 4.74 20.46 0.09
C TYR A 198 3.53 21.35 0.38
N LYS A 199 2.45 21.12 -0.36
CA LYS A 199 1.13 21.68 -0.11
C LYS A 199 0.16 20.54 0.16
N GLY A 200 -0.76 20.76 1.09
CA GLY A 200 -1.68 19.69 1.49
C GLY A 200 -2.63 20.11 2.60
N VAL A 201 -3.28 19.12 3.19
CA VAL A 201 -4.29 19.32 4.23
C VAL A 201 -3.82 18.71 5.54
N GLY A 202 -3.74 19.55 6.57
CA GLY A 202 -3.47 19.14 7.93
C GLY A 202 -4.10 20.09 8.94
N ARG A 203 -4.29 19.61 10.19
CA ARG A 203 -4.94 20.41 11.25
C ARG A 203 -4.17 21.71 11.56
N TYR A 204 -2.85 21.68 11.45
CA TYR A 204 -1.97 22.77 11.83
C TYR A 204 -1.00 23.18 10.72
N THR A 205 -1.14 22.60 9.53
CA THR A 205 -0.19 22.73 8.42
C THR A 205 -0.95 22.72 7.10
N THR A 206 -0.73 23.74 6.27
CA THR A 206 -1.21 23.80 4.87
C THR A 206 -0.02 23.77 3.89
N LEU A 207 1.11 24.35 4.29
CA LEU A 207 2.38 24.25 3.59
C LEU A 207 3.45 23.71 4.54
N LEU A 208 4.30 22.83 4.02
CA LEU A 208 5.45 22.31 4.74
C LEU A 208 6.70 22.45 3.89
N ILE A 209 7.72 23.09 4.43
CA ILE A 209 9.04 23.18 3.81
C ILE A 209 9.93 22.15 4.46
N GLU A 210 10.66 21.38 3.66
CA GLU A 210 11.73 20.50 4.10
C GLU A 210 13.04 20.93 3.42
N GLY A 211 14.15 20.83 4.13
CA GLY A 211 15.47 21.05 3.54
C GLY A 211 16.61 20.74 4.48
N LEU A 212 17.82 20.78 3.93
CA LEU A 212 19.06 20.53 4.64
C LEU A 212 19.87 21.82 4.73
N VAL A 213 20.43 22.09 5.91
CA VAL A 213 21.29 23.26 6.14
C VAL A 213 22.57 22.78 6.79
N PRO A 214 23.77 23.13 6.26
CA PRO A 214 25.02 22.83 6.94
C PRO A 214 25.01 23.42 8.35
N ALA A 215 25.53 22.70 9.35
CA ALA A 215 25.49 23.19 10.74
C ALA A 215 26.13 24.58 10.92
N ALA A 216 27.18 24.88 10.15
CA ALA A 216 27.83 26.20 10.12
C ALA A 216 26.92 27.33 9.60
N SER A 217 25.87 26.99 8.85
CA SER A 217 24.91 27.92 8.25
C SER A 217 23.57 27.95 9.01
N TYR A 218 23.53 27.50 10.27
CA TYR A 218 22.30 27.44 11.09
C TYR A 218 21.45 28.72 11.03
N PHE A 219 22.07 29.90 11.06
CA PHE A 219 21.36 31.19 11.02
C PHE A 219 20.65 31.50 9.69
N GLU A 220 20.90 30.75 8.62
CA GLU A 220 20.10 30.81 7.38
C GLU A 220 18.63 30.44 7.66
N ILE A 221 18.38 29.52 8.59
CA ILE A 221 17.02 29.09 8.96
C ILE A 221 16.22 30.28 9.51
N SER A 222 16.82 31.03 10.44
CA SER A 222 16.18 32.23 11.01
C SER A 222 15.97 33.31 9.96
N ARG A 223 16.98 33.59 9.13
CA ARG A 223 16.87 34.59 8.05
C ARG A 223 15.78 34.25 7.05
N PHE A 224 15.66 32.96 6.71
CA PHE A 224 14.62 32.47 5.82
C PHE A 224 13.23 32.62 6.44
N ASN A 225 13.04 32.19 7.70
CA ASN A 225 11.78 32.36 8.43
C ASN A 225 11.38 33.83 8.55
N ASP A 226 12.30 34.72 8.93
CA ASP A 226 12.06 36.15 8.99
C ASP A 226 11.63 36.71 7.63
N GLY A 227 12.25 36.21 6.56
CA GLY A 227 11.89 36.54 5.18
C GLY A 227 10.45 36.19 4.84
N ILE A 228 10.00 34.97 5.16
CA ILE A 228 8.61 34.56 4.89
C ILE A 228 7.64 35.31 5.80
N ASN A 229 7.95 35.47 7.09
CA ASN A 229 7.08 36.19 8.04
C ASN A 229 6.88 37.65 7.61
N ARG A 230 7.92 38.32 7.10
CA ARG A 230 7.85 39.69 6.54
C ARG A 230 7.09 39.80 5.22
N SER A 231 6.82 38.68 4.54
CA SER A 231 5.99 38.65 3.33
C SER A 231 4.48 38.74 3.63
N GLY A 232 4.10 38.93 4.90
CA GLY A 232 2.71 39.22 5.29
C GLY A 232 1.92 38.01 5.79
N LEU A 233 2.56 36.88 6.09
CA LEU A 233 1.92 35.68 6.67
C LEU A 233 1.03 36.02 7.88
N HIS A 234 1.53 36.86 8.78
CA HIS A 234 0.79 37.21 10.00
C HIS A 234 -0.45 38.07 9.72
N ASN A 235 -0.46 38.83 8.63
CA ASN A 235 -1.60 39.66 8.24
C ASN A 235 -2.82 38.81 7.83
N ILE A 236 -2.60 37.54 7.50
CA ILE A 236 -3.62 36.57 7.09
C ILE A 236 -3.79 35.44 8.13
N GLY A 237 -3.28 35.64 9.35
CA GLY A 237 -3.42 34.70 10.47
C GLY A 237 -2.53 33.46 10.39
N MET A 238 -1.63 33.38 9.41
CA MET A 238 -0.71 32.24 9.27
C MET A 238 0.51 32.39 10.17
N LYS A 239 1.03 31.26 10.67
CA LYS A 239 2.20 31.19 11.54
C LYS A 239 3.16 30.12 11.05
N THR A 240 4.46 30.40 11.17
CA THR A 240 5.53 29.44 10.93
C THR A 240 5.86 28.71 12.23
N THR A 241 6.09 27.39 12.15
CA THR A 241 6.65 26.57 13.23
C THR A 241 7.82 25.79 12.66
N THR A 242 9.00 25.92 13.26
CA THR A 242 10.23 25.27 12.79
C THR A 242 10.58 24.10 13.68
N TYR A 243 10.90 22.98 13.05
CA TYR A 243 11.35 21.74 13.66
C TYR A 243 12.73 21.41 13.13
N LEU A 244 13.62 20.98 14.02
CA LEU A 244 15.02 20.72 13.69
C LEU A 244 15.40 19.31 14.09
N THR A 245 16.25 18.68 13.29
CA THR A 245 16.88 17.41 13.65
C THR A 245 18.29 17.32 13.09
N THR A 246 19.17 16.66 13.84
CA THR A 246 20.49 16.22 13.39
C THR A 246 20.50 14.73 13.06
N SER A 247 19.34 14.06 13.17
CA SER A 247 19.23 12.65 12.83
C SER A 247 19.48 12.46 11.34
N ASN A 248 20.48 11.65 11.00
CA ASN A 248 20.65 11.14 9.65
C ASN A 248 19.38 10.37 9.25
N ILE A 249 18.99 10.46 7.99
CA ILE A 249 17.75 9.86 7.53
C ILE A 249 17.82 8.34 7.71
N ALA A 250 17.08 7.81 8.67
CA ALA A 250 16.81 6.39 8.70
C ALA A 250 15.68 6.10 7.70
N VAL A 251 15.96 6.23 6.40
CA VAL A 251 14.99 5.83 5.37
C VAL A 251 14.90 4.31 5.41
N VAL A 252 13.80 3.78 5.91
CA VAL A 252 13.39 2.43 5.55
C VAL A 252 12.62 2.59 4.27
N ASP A 253 13.29 2.57 3.11
CA ASP A 253 12.61 2.49 1.82
C ASP A 253 12.49 1.01 1.45
N ARG A 254 11.42 0.39 1.90
CA ARG A 254 10.88 -0.82 1.29
C ARG A 254 9.67 -0.33 0.50
N PRO A 255 9.55 -0.53 -0.81
CA PRO A 255 8.36 -0.03 -1.50
C PRO A 255 7.15 -0.94 -1.25
N THR A 256 5.97 -0.35 -1.04
CA THR A 256 4.75 -1.13 -0.83
C THR A 256 4.23 -1.51 -2.21
N ILE A 257 4.04 -2.81 -2.47
CA ILE A 257 3.10 -3.19 -3.51
C ILE A 257 1.73 -2.87 -2.92
N SER A 258 1.29 -1.63 -3.13
CA SER A 258 -0.12 -1.32 -3.17
C SER A 258 -0.68 -2.13 -4.34
N THR A 259 -1.25 -3.29 -4.01
CA THR A 259 -2.30 -3.84 -4.84
C THR A 259 -3.37 -2.75 -4.83
N GLU A 260 -3.66 -2.12 -5.98
CA GLU A 260 -4.82 -1.24 -6.12
C GLU A 260 -5.95 -1.80 -5.26
N VAL A 261 -6.44 -1.03 -4.29
CA VAL A 261 -7.55 -1.49 -3.46
C VAL A 261 -8.78 -1.41 -4.36
N ARG A 262 -8.94 -2.44 -5.20
CA ARG A 262 -10.14 -2.69 -5.97
C ARG A 262 -11.25 -2.95 -4.98
N ASP A 263 -12.37 -2.25 -5.15
CA ASP A 263 -13.56 -2.56 -4.40
C ASP A 263 -14.07 -3.95 -4.84
N ALA A 264 -14.85 -4.61 -3.98
CA ALA A 264 -15.52 -5.87 -4.31
C ALA A 264 -16.32 -5.76 -5.61
N ARG A 265 -16.97 -4.62 -5.87
CA ARG A 265 -17.71 -4.37 -7.12
C ARG A 265 -16.80 -4.37 -8.36
N ASP A 266 -15.58 -3.83 -8.24
CA ASP A 266 -14.62 -3.80 -9.35
C ASP A 266 -14.18 -5.22 -9.72
N TYR A 267 -13.94 -6.08 -8.71
CA TYR A 267 -13.63 -7.48 -8.95
C TYR A 267 -14.77 -8.23 -9.63
N LEU A 268 -16.01 -8.02 -9.17
CA LEU A 268 -17.19 -8.75 -9.65
C LEU A 268 -17.65 -8.33 -11.04
N THR A 269 -17.27 -7.14 -11.48
CA THR A 269 -17.57 -6.62 -12.83
C THR A 269 -16.42 -6.79 -13.81
N SER A 270 -15.25 -7.20 -13.33
CA SER A 270 -14.09 -7.52 -14.17
C SER A 270 -14.24 -8.90 -14.80
N GLU A 271 -13.81 -9.04 -16.05
CA GLU A 271 -13.69 -10.34 -16.70
C GLU A 271 -12.57 -11.18 -16.05
N GLU A 272 -12.79 -12.50 -15.94
CA GLU A 272 -11.73 -13.44 -15.56
C GLU A 272 -10.56 -13.35 -16.55
N SER A 273 -9.35 -13.48 -16.03
CA SER A 273 -8.13 -13.26 -16.82
C SER A 273 -6.98 -14.15 -16.34
N GLU A 274 -5.79 -13.88 -16.88
CA GLU A 274 -4.54 -14.48 -16.40
C GLU A 274 -4.18 -14.06 -14.97
N LYS A 275 -4.84 -13.04 -14.42
CA LYS A 275 -4.56 -12.50 -13.09
C LYS A 275 -5.78 -12.45 -12.17
N LEU A 276 -6.98 -12.78 -12.66
CA LEU A 276 -8.20 -12.78 -11.86
C LEU A 276 -9.01 -14.05 -12.12
N GLU A 277 -9.45 -14.69 -11.04
CA GLU A 277 -10.37 -15.83 -11.05
C GLU A 277 -11.53 -15.57 -10.08
N LEU A 278 -12.75 -15.89 -10.48
CA LEU A 278 -13.95 -15.82 -9.65
C LEU A 278 -14.46 -17.23 -9.34
N LYS A 279 -14.59 -17.55 -8.05
CA LYS A 279 -15.09 -18.85 -7.58
C LYS A 279 -16.33 -18.69 -6.71
N GLY A 280 -17.26 -19.61 -6.88
CA GLY A 280 -18.53 -19.60 -6.13
C GLY A 280 -18.36 -19.84 -4.64
N SER A 281 -17.50 -20.78 -4.28
CA SER A 281 -17.37 -21.29 -2.93
C SER A 281 -16.03 -22.02 -2.78
N PHE A 282 -15.55 -22.14 -1.55
CA PHE A 282 -14.35 -22.94 -1.25
C PHE A 282 -14.66 -24.43 -1.11
N ASP A 283 -15.86 -24.73 -0.63
CA ASP A 283 -16.31 -26.05 -0.21
C ASP A 283 -17.80 -26.28 -0.43
N LEU A 284 -18.62 -25.26 -0.47
CA LEU A 284 -20.07 -25.41 -0.56
C LEU A 284 -20.48 -25.97 -1.93
N ASP A 285 -21.25 -27.06 -1.91
CA ASP A 285 -21.97 -27.51 -3.11
C ASP A 285 -23.16 -26.58 -3.38
N VAL A 286 -22.92 -25.53 -4.17
CA VAL A 286 -23.94 -24.53 -4.51
C VAL A 286 -25.12 -25.17 -5.23
N ASN A 287 -24.88 -26.15 -6.12
CA ASN A 287 -25.95 -26.83 -6.85
C ASN A 287 -26.85 -27.61 -5.89
N LYS A 288 -26.27 -28.35 -4.95
CA LYS A 288 -27.03 -29.12 -3.96
C LYS A 288 -27.77 -28.23 -2.97
N LEU A 289 -27.18 -27.08 -2.61
CA LEU A 289 -27.83 -26.05 -1.81
C LEU A 289 -29.07 -25.52 -2.55
N LEU A 290 -28.96 -25.18 -3.83
CA LEU A 290 -30.08 -24.68 -4.62
C LEU A 290 -31.15 -25.77 -4.80
N MET A 291 -30.77 -27.01 -5.13
CA MET A 291 -31.74 -28.05 -5.44
C MET A 291 -32.47 -28.61 -4.21
N THR A 292 -31.76 -28.77 -3.08
CA THR A 292 -32.30 -29.47 -1.90
C THR A 292 -32.31 -28.66 -0.61
N ASP A 293 -31.81 -27.42 -0.63
CA ASP A 293 -31.67 -26.55 0.54
C ASP A 293 -30.77 -27.12 1.65
N LYS A 294 -29.94 -28.12 1.32
CA LYS A 294 -28.95 -28.73 2.22
C LYS A 294 -27.57 -28.09 2.03
N ILE A 295 -26.93 -27.77 3.16
CA ILE A 295 -25.55 -27.27 3.19
C ILE A 295 -24.60 -28.46 3.26
N GLU A 296 -23.89 -28.73 2.17
CA GLU A 296 -22.96 -29.85 2.06
C GLU A 296 -21.63 -29.44 1.45
N LYS A 297 -20.57 -30.19 1.81
CA LYS A 297 -19.21 -29.99 1.29
C LYS A 297 -19.02 -30.73 -0.03
N LEU A 298 -18.36 -30.09 -0.99
CA LEU A 298 -17.86 -30.63 -2.24
C LEU A 298 -16.33 -30.49 -2.26
N PRO A 299 -15.58 -31.48 -1.73
CA PRO A 299 -14.13 -31.37 -1.56
C PRO A 299 -13.34 -31.09 -2.85
N VAL A 300 -13.88 -31.45 -4.01
CA VAL A 300 -13.27 -31.20 -5.33
C VAL A 300 -13.04 -29.70 -5.56
N LEU A 301 -13.89 -28.82 -5.04
CA LEU A 301 -13.73 -27.37 -5.17
C LEU A 301 -12.45 -26.86 -4.49
N ARG A 302 -12.03 -27.50 -3.40
CA ARG A 302 -10.76 -27.17 -2.74
C ARG A 302 -9.58 -27.42 -3.67
N ASP A 303 -9.60 -28.53 -4.39
CA ASP A 303 -8.52 -28.89 -5.32
C ASP A 303 -8.45 -27.89 -6.48
N GLU A 304 -9.60 -27.41 -6.96
CA GLU A 304 -9.65 -26.37 -8.00
C GLU A 304 -9.06 -25.04 -7.54
N ILE A 305 -9.40 -24.61 -6.32
CA ILE A 305 -8.89 -23.35 -5.75
C ILE A 305 -7.41 -23.45 -5.45
N LEU A 306 -6.98 -24.52 -4.77
CA LEU A 306 -5.56 -24.73 -4.47
C LEU A 306 -4.74 -24.94 -5.75
N GLY A 307 -5.30 -25.61 -6.76
CA GLY A 307 -4.68 -25.72 -8.09
C GLY A 307 -4.51 -24.35 -8.76
N THR A 308 -5.48 -23.44 -8.60
CA THR A 308 -5.38 -22.06 -9.09
C THR A 308 -4.36 -21.25 -8.32
N VAL A 309 -4.24 -21.44 -6.99
CA VAL A 309 -3.15 -20.83 -6.19
C VAL A 309 -1.79 -21.31 -6.71
N VAL A 310 -1.62 -22.62 -6.93
CA VAL A 310 -0.38 -23.17 -7.51
C VAL A 310 -0.11 -22.60 -8.91
N ALA A 311 -1.16 -22.45 -9.73
CA ALA A 311 -1.04 -21.85 -11.05
C ALA A 311 -0.54 -20.41 -11.00
N PHE A 312 -1.08 -19.57 -10.11
CA PHE A 312 -0.61 -18.20 -9.93
C PHE A 312 0.80 -18.12 -9.33
N LEU A 313 1.14 -18.99 -8.36
CA LEU A 313 2.51 -19.11 -7.85
C LEU A 313 3.50 -19.46 -8.97
N ASN A 314 3.08 -20.29 -9.93
CA ASN A 314 3.89 -20.73 -11.06
C ASN A 314 3.92 -19.75 -12.25
N SER A 315 2.94 -18.84 -12.32
CA SER A 315 2.81 -17.78 -13.34
C SER A 315 3.23 -16.41 -12.77
N ASP A 316 2.58 -15.32 -13.20
CA ASP A 316 2.88 -13.92 -12.80
C ASP A 316 2.10 -13.45 -11.57
N GLY A 317 1.62 -14.38 -10.74
CA GLY A 317 0.69 -14.10 -9.65
C GLY A 317 -0.73 -13.85 -10.13
N GLY A 318 -1.61 -13.49 -9.20
CA GLY A 318 -3.01 -13.22 -9.50
C GLY A 318 -3.88 -13.16 -8.24
N GLU A 319 -5.17 -13.04 -8.45
CA GLU A 319 -6.18 -12.82 -7.42
C GLU A 319 -7.34 -13.77 -7.64
N ILE A 320 -7.81 -14.41 -6.56
CA ILE A 320 -9.00 -15.26 -6.57
C ILE A 320 -10.04 -14.61 -5.66
N VAL A 321 -11.24 -14.35 -6.17
CA VAL A 321 -12.38 -13.93 -5.35
C VAL A 321 -13.32 -15.09 -5.18
N ILE A 322 -13.58 -15.47 -3.92
CA ILE A 322 -14.43 -16.59 -3.54
C ILE A 322 -15.72 -16.05 -2.90
N GLY A 323 -16.85 -16.60 -3.33
CA GLY A 323 -18.19 -16.26 -2.82
C GLY A 323 -19.15 -15.71 -3.88
N ALA A 324 -18.80 -15.77 -5.16
CA ALA A 324 -19.62 -15.26 -6.25
C ALA A 324 -19.66 -16.23 -7.43
N VAL A 325 -20.85 -16.39 -8.04
CA VAL A 325 -21.05 -17.25 -9.21
C VAL A 325 -21.66 -16.49 -10.36
N GLU A 326 -21.25 -16.80 -11.58
CA GLU A 326 -21.94 -16.32 -12.78
C GLU A 326 -23.31 -16.95 -12.90
N GLU A 327 -24.31 -16.12 -13.20
CA GLU A 327 -25.68 -16.58 -13.39
C GLU A 327 -25.80 -17.60 -14.53
N VAL A 328 -25.04 -17.43 -15.61
CA VAL A 328 -25.10 -18.27 -16.82
C VAL A 328 -24.71 -19.74 -16.59
N LYS A 329 -24.04 -20.04 -15.46
CA LYS A 329 -23.66 -21.40 -15.07
C LYS A 329 -24.86 -22.24 -14.58
N PHE A 330 -26.02 -21.62 -14.33
CA PHE A 330 -27.22 -22.29 -13.80
C PHE A 330 -28.39 -22.26 -14.78
N LYS A 331 -29.27 -23.27 -14.72
CA LYS A 331 -30.46 -23.41 -15.58
C LYS A 331 -31.67 -23.94 -14.82
N GLY A 332 -32.87 -23.68 -15.32
CA GLY A 332 -34.13 -24.21 -14.79
C GLY A 332 -34.38 -23.82 -13.34
N VAL A 333 -34.84 -24.77 -12.52
CA VAL A 333 -35.20 -24.53 -11.11
C VAL A 333 -34.04 -23.96 -10.29
N ALA A 334 -32.80 -24.39 -10.57
CA ALA A 334 -31.62 -23.89 -9.86
C ALA A 334 -31.38 -22.40 -10.13
N LEU A 335 -31.58 -21.95 -11.37
CA LEU A 335 -31.45 -20.53 -11.75
C LEU A 335 -32.50 -19.67 -11.05
N GLU A 336 -33.77 -20.10 -11.05
CA GLU A 336 -34.85 -19.36 -10.37
C GLU A 336 -34.59 -19.22 -8.87
N LYS A 337 -34.12 -20.30 -8.22
CA LYS A 337 -33.74 -20.26 -6.81
C LYS A 337 -32.51 -19.38 -6.57
N LEU A 338 -31.52 -19.41 -7.45
CA LEU A 338 -30.33 -18.56 -7.36
C LEU A 338 -30.72 -17.08 -7.39
N LYS A 339 -31.58 -16.68 -8.34
CA LYS A 339 -32.11 -15.31 -8.49
C LYS A 339 -32.90 -14.84 -7.28
N THR A 340 -33.68 -15.73 -6.70
CA THR A 340 -34.56 -15.42 -5.56
C THR A 340 -33.80 -15.32 -4.25
N ARG A 341 -32.74 -16.14 -4.07
CA ARG A 341 -32.04 -16.29 -2.80
C ARG A 341 -30.82 -15.37 -2.67
N PHE A 342 -30.15 -15.06 -3.78
CA PHE A 342 -28.87 -14.36 -3.76
C PHE A 342 -28.92 -13.05 -4.57
N PRO A 343 -28.45 -11.94 -3.98
CA PRO A 343 -28.42 -10.65 -4.65
C PRO A 343 -27.44 -10.66 -5.83
N ALA A 344 -27.68 -9.76 -6.77
CA ALA A 344 -26.88 -9.63 -7.99
C ALA A 344 -25.95 -8.42 -7.92
N VAL A 345 -24.77 -8.55 -8.50
CA VAL A 345 -23.86 -7.45 -8.81
C VAL A 345 -23.32 -7.70 -10.22
N GLY A 346 -23.77 -6.91 -11.20
CA GLY A 346 -23.51 -7.20 -12.60
C GLY A 346 -24.10 -8.57 -13.00
N GLU A 347 -23.28 -9.42 -13.61
CA GLU A 347 -23.65 -10.78 -14.04
C GLU A 347 -23.46 -11.84 -12.93
N MET A 348 -22.97 -11.41 -11.76
CA MET A 348 -22.61 -12.27 -10.65
C MET A 348 -23.73 -12.35 -9.60
N ARG A 349 -23.89 -13.52 -9.01
CA ARG A 349 -24.75 -13.80 -7.86
C ARG A 349 -23.88 -13.99 -6.62
N ILE A 350 -24.19 -13.23 -5.57
CA ILE A 350 -23.36 -13.12 -4.36
C ILE A 350 -23.83 -14.14 -3.34
N ILE A 351 -23.12 -15.26 -3.24
CA ILE A 351 -23.38 -16.32 -2.26
C ILE A 351 -22.82 -15.92 -0.90
N GLY A 352 -21.63 -15.30 -0.94
CA GLY A 352 -20.83 -15.00 0.24
C GLY A 352 -20.20 -16.24 0.87
N ILE A 353 -19.25 -16.01 1.77
CA ILE A 353 -18.55 -17.09 2.49
C ILE A 353 -19.24 -17.46 3.81
N ALA A 354 -20.22 -16.67 4.26
CA ALA A 354 -20.87 -16.86 5.56
C ALA A 354 -21.55 -18.23 5.71
N ILE A 355 -22.10 -18.79 4.62
CA ILE A 355 -22.72 -20.12 4.63
C ILE A 355 -21.67 -21.21 4.96
N GLU A 356 -20.44 -21.04 4.49
CA GLU A 356 -19.36 -22.00 4.71
C GLU A 356 -18.82 -21.97 6.14
N ASN A 357 -19.09 -20.90 6.90
CA ASN A 357 -18.69 -20.81 8.31
C ASN A 357 -19.37 -21.91 9.15
N GLU A 358 -20.51 -22.45 8.70
CA GLU A 358 -21.17 -23.61 9.33
C GLU A 358 -20.29 -24.87 9.33
N PHE A 359 -19.29 -24.94 8.44
CA PHE A 359 -18.34 -26.03 8.39
C PHE A 359 -17.17 -25.90 9.37
N LEU A 360 -17.05 -24.75 10.03
CA LEU A 360 -15.92 -24.39 10.87
C LEU A 360 -16.28 -24.56 12.35
N LYS A 361 -15.26 -24.89 13.16
CA LYS A 361 -15.40 -24.83 14.62
C LYS A 361 -15.57 -23.38 15.09
N ASP A 362 -14.77 -22.49 14.50
CA ASP A 362 -14.80 -21.06 14.68
C ASP A 362 -15.59 -20.46 13.51
N LYS A 363 -16.87 -20.15 13.75
CA LYS A 363 -17.82 -19.68 12.72
C LYS A 363 -17.62 -18.21 12.35
N SER A 364 -16.37 -17.75 12.33
CA SER A 364 -15.97 -16.37 12.07
C SER A 364 -15.11 -16.25 10.82
N TRP A 365 -14.91 -15.02 10.35
CA TRP A 365 -13.93 -14.71 9.31
C TRP A 365 -12.53 -15.23 9.65
N ASP A 366 -12.08 -15.03 10.89
CA ASP A 366 -10.74 -15.48 11.32
C ASP A 366 -10.61 -17.00 11.26
N GLY A 367 -11.68 -17.73 11.58
CA GLY A 367 -11.76 -19.17 11.41
C GLY A 367 -11.64 -19.59 9.94
N TYR A 368 -12.33 -18.88 9.05
CA TYR A 368 -12.30 -19.13 7.60
C TYR A 368 -10.91 -18.87 7.01
N GLN A 369 -10.34 -17.69 7.33
CA GLN A 369 -9.03 -17.26 6.88
C GLN A 369 -7.94 -18.24 7.34
N ARG A 370 -7.93 -18.61 8.62
CA ARG A 370 -6.97 -19.55 9.20
C ARG A 370 -7.03 -20.91 8.51
N ARG A 371 -8.24 -21.44 8.31
CA ARG A 371 -8.44 -22.70 7.58
C ARG A 371 -7.85 -22.67 6.18
N LEU A 372 -8.04 -21.58 5.44
CA LEU A 372 -7.52 -21.45 4.09
C LEU A 372 -5.98 -21.41 4.08
N ILE A 373 -5.39 -20.63 4.99
CA ILE A 373 -3.93 -20.55 5.17
C ILE A 373 -3.35 -21.91 5.56
N ASP A 374 -3.96 -22.62 6.50
CA ASP A 374 -3.51 -23.94 6.95
C ASP A 374 -3.56 -24.97 5.80
N LEU A 375 -4.58 -24.90 4.93
CA LEU A 375 -4.69 -25.77 3.76
C LEU A 375 -3.62 -25.45 2.70
N ILE A 376 -3.34 -24.17 2.45
CA ILE A 376 -2.25 -23.76 1.55
C ILE A 376 -0.91 -24.25 2.10
N ALA A 377 -0.63 -24.00 3.38
CA ALA A 377 0.63 -24.41 4.01
C ALA A 377 0.82 -25.93 4.00
N SER A 378 -0.23 -26.70 4.31
CA SER A 378 -0.15 -28.17 4.38
C SER A 378 -0.11 -28.87 3.03
N ARG A 379 -0.76 -28.32 1.99
CA ARG A 379 -0.87 -28.97 0.67
C ARG A 379 0.05 -28.40 -0.40
N ILE A 380 0.50 -27.15 -0.27
CA ILE A 380 1.39 -26.50 -1.24
C ILE A 380 2.79 -26.31 -0.63
N GLY A 381 2.86 -25.95 0.64
CA GLY A 381 4.09 -25.78 1.40
C GLY A 381 4.12 -24.49 2.21
N THR A 382 4.80 -24.49 3.35
CA THR A 382 4.90 -23.34 4.26
C THR A 382 5.57 -22.14 3.60
N ASP A 383 6.60 -22.38 2.80
CA ASP A 383 7.40 -21.34 2.15
C ASP A 383 6.58 -20.57 1.11
N PHE A 384 5.59 -21.23 0.49
CA PHE A 384 4.65 -20.57 -0.42
C PHE A 384 3.51 -19.84 0.31
N GLY A 385 3.24 -20.20 1.57
CA GLY A 385 2.23 -19.52 2.39
C GLY A 385 2.52 -18.03 2.57
N GLU A 386 3.80 -17.64 2.65
CA GLU A 386 4.22 -16.23 2.73
C GLU A 386 3.91 -15.43 1.45
N LEU A 387 3.73 -16.13 0.32
CA LEU A 387 3.39 -15.55 -0.98
C LEU A 387 1.88 -15.50 -1.22
N VAL A 388 1.05 -15.88 -0.23
CA VAL A 388 -0.40 -15.83 -0.34
C VAL A 388 -0.98 -14.95 0.77
N ARG A 389 -1.80 -13.97 0.38
CA ARG A 389 -2.54 -13.12 1.31
C ARG A 389 -4.03 -13.40 1.18
N VAL A 390 -4.67 -13.72 2.30
CA VAL A 390 -6.11 -13.94 2.37
C VAL A 390 -6.75 -12.76 3.09
N ARG A 391 -7.72 -12.11 2.45
CA ARG A 391 -8.38 -10.90 2.96
C ARG A 391 -9.90 -11.01 2.81
N ARG A 392 -10.61 -10.32 3.69
CA ARG A 392 -12.07 -10.16 3.61
C ARG A 392 -12.36 -9.02 2.64
N LEU A 393 -13.25 -9.27 1.69
CA LEU A 393 -13.89 -8.22 0.90
C LEU A 393 -15.34 -8.13 1.33
N SER A 394 -15.75 -6.98 1.86
CA SER A 394 -17.15 -6.74 2.19
C SER A 394 -17.79 -5.96 1.06
N ILE A 395 -19.01 -6.35 0.67
CA ILE A 395 -19.79 -5.70 -0.36
C ILE A 395 -21.15 -5.29 0.18
N ASP A 396 -21.47 -4.02 -0.02
CA ASP A 396 -22.79 -3.48 0.29
C ASP A 396 -23.74 -3.80 -0.87
N LEU A 397 -24.84 -4.45 -0.52
CA LEU A 397 -25.89 -4.93 -1.40
C LEU A 397 -27.13 -4.05 -1.21
N ASP A 398 -28.07 -4.13 -2.16
CA ASP A 398 -29.29 -3.33 -2.08
C ASP A 398 -30.11 -3.67 -0.82
N GLY A 399 -30.63 -2.64 -0.15
CA GLY A 399 -31.53 -2.79 1.01
C GLY A 399 -30.84 -3.04 2.35
N ASP A 400 -29.75 -2.32 2.64
CA ASP A 400 -28.95 -2.41 3.88
C ASP A 400 -28.37 -3.82 4.17
N GLN A 401 -28.26 -4.66 3.14
CA GLN A 401 -27.63 -5.97 3.24
C GLN A 401 -26.14 -5.86 2.95
N GLN A 402 -25.33 -6.65 3.67
CA GLN A 402 -23.91 -6.76 3.42
C GLN A 402 -23.53 -8.23 3.28
N ALA A 403 -22.64 -8.53 2.34
CA ALA A 403 -22.08 -9.87 2.18
C ALA A 403 -20.55 -9.82 2.24
N ASP A 404 -19.97 -10.92 2.70
CA ASP A 404 -18.53 -11.09 2.73
C ASP A 404 -18.07 -12.08 1.67
N LEU A 405 -17.03 -11.69 0.96
CA LEU A 405 -16.27 -12.48 0.01
C LEU A 405 -14.86 -12.70 0.56
N CYS A 406 -14.18 -13.72 0.05
CA CYS A 406 -12.78 -13.98 0.37
C CYS A 406 -11.92 -13.65 -0.85
N LEU A 407 -10.94 -12.75 -0.67
CA LEU A 407 -9.92 -12.45 -1.66
C LEU A 407 -8.63 -13.19 -1.30
N VAL A 408 -8.13 -13.98 -2.24
CA VAL A 408 -6.83 -14.67 -2.15
C VAL A 408 -5.89 -14.03 -3.16
N GLN A 409 -4.98 -13.19 -2.69
CA GLN A 409 -3.93 -12.58 -3.51
C GLN A 409 -2.69 -13.48 -3.48
N VAL A 410 -2.20 -13.85 -4.66
CA VAL A 410 -1.08 -14.77 -4.84
C VAL A 410 0.05 -14.06 -5.56
N PHE A 411 1.22 -13.99 -4.93
CA PHE A 411 2.42 -13.42 -5.51
C PHE A 411 3.22 -14.51 -6.26
N PRO A 412 3.86 -14.19 -7.40
CA PRO A 412 4.60 -15.18 -8.16
C PRO A 412 5.81 -15.70 -7.36
N ALA A 413 6.02 -17.01 -7.35
CA ALA A 413 7.21 -17.61 -6.77
C ALA A 413 8.43 -17.41 -7.69
N LYS A 414 9.55 -16.94 -7.14
CA LYS A 414 10.78 -16.65 -7.90
C LYS A 414 11.80 -17.79 -7.89
N GLY A 415 11.55 -18.86 -7.14
CA GLY A 415 12.44 -20.01 -7.00
C GLY A 415 11.83 -21.29 -7.54
N ASP A 416 11.71 -22.30 -6.68
CA ASP A 416 11.17 -23.60 -7.04
C ASP A 416 9.72 -23.51 -7.56
N LEU A 417 9.35 -24.51 -8.34
CA LEU A 417 7.97 -24.67 -8.77
C LEU A 417 7.10 -25.06 -7.58
N ALA A 418 5.94 -24.45 -7.48
CA ALA A 418 4.91 -24.85 -6.53
C ALA A 418 4.21 -26.10 -7.07
N PHE A 419 3.93 -27.04 -6.16
CA PHE A 419 3.19 -28.26 -6.46
C PHE A 419 2.05 -28.41 -5.45
N LEU A 420 0.89 -28.83 -5.92
CA LEU A 420 -0.19 -29.30 -5.07
C LEU A 420 0.08 -30.74 -4.66
N ASP A 421 0.06 -30.99 -3.35
CA ASP A 421 0.35 -32.28 -2.70
C ASP A 421 1.68 -32.91 -3.17
N GLN A 422 2.66 -32.08 -3.52
CA GLN A 422 3.96 -32.50 -4.05
C GLN A 422 3.89 -33.28 -5.38
N GLN A 423 2.73 -33.30 -6.06
CA GLN A 423 2.50 -34.14 -7.23
C GLN A 423 2.07 -33.33 -8.45
N LYS A 424 1.13 -32.40 -8.29
CA LYS A 424 0.49 -31.72 -9.42
C LYS A 424 1.02 -30.31 -9.57
N CYS A 425 1.55 -30.01 -10.75
CA CYS A 425 1.97 -28.66 -11.12
C CYS A 425 0.88 -28.03 -11.99
N PHE A 426 0.53 -26.79 -11.70
CA PHE A 426 -0.44 -26.04 -12.49
C PHE A 426 0.19 -24.78 -13.07
N LEU A 427 -0.35 -24.30 -14.18
CA LEU A 427 0.02 -23.04 -14.81
C LEU A 427 -1.26 -22.32 -15.26
N ARG A 428 -1.25 -20.99 -15.13
CA ARG A 428 -2.31 -20.13 -15.66
C ARG A 428 -2.03 -19.78 -17.12
N SER A 429 -3.02 -19.91 -17.99
CA SER A 429 -2.98 -19.52 -19.41
C SER A 429 -4.34 -18.95 -19.81
N GLY A 430 -4.41 -17.67 -20.16
CA GLY A 430 -5.69 -16.96 -20.24
C GLY A 430 -6.47 -17.03 -18.91
N ALA A 431 -7.80 -17.14 -19.02
CA ALA A 431 -8.69 -17.37 -17.89
C ALA A 431 -8.75 -18.83 -17.41
N SER A 432 -7.78 -19.68 -17.77
CA SER A 432 -7.82 -21.11 -17.46
C SER A 432 -6.63 -21.58 -16.63
N THR A 433 -6.91 -22.44 -15.66
CA THR A 433 -5.92 -23.20 -14.89
C THR A 433 -5.79 -24.59 -15.49
N ARG A 434 -4.58 -25.00 -15.87
CA ARG A 434 -4.33 -26.35 -16.40
C ARG A 434 -3.17 -27.04 -15.71
N GLU A 435 -3.28 -28.35 -15.57
CA GLU A 435 -2.20 -29.18 -15.08
C GLU A 435 -1.09 -29.30 -16.14
N VAL A 436 0.16 -29.21 -15.70
CA VAL A 436 1.35 -29.28 -16.55
C VAL A 436 2.12 -30.55 -16.21
N THR A 437 2.37 -31.38 -17.22
CA THR A 437 3.03 -32.68 -17.05
C THR A 437 4.14 -32.91 -18.09
N GLY A 438 4.97 -33.92 -17.86
CA GLY A 438 5.98 -34.40 -18.81
C GLY A 438 6.99 -33.33 -19.25
N ASN A 439 7.22 -33.24 -20.57
CA ASN A 439 8.24 -32.35 -21.15
C ASN A 439 7.96 -30.86 -20.89
N GLU A 440 6.69 -30.48 -20.72
CA GLU A 440 6.34 -29.09 -20.44
C GLU A 440 6.78 -28.67 -19.04
N LEU A 441 6.61 -29.56 -18.05
CA LEU A 441 7.09 -29.34 -16.68
C LEU A 441 8.61 -29.15 -16.66
N LEU A 442 9.36 -29.95 -17.42
CA LEU A 442 10.82 -29.82 -17.54
C LEU A 442 11.23 -28.48 -18.15
N ARG A 443 10.50 -28.00 -19.16
CA ARG A 443 10.75 -26.69 -19.78
C ARG A 443 10.45 -25.56 -18.79
N LEU A 444 9.35 -25.67 -18.04
CA LEU A 444 8.98 -24.69 -17.02
C LEU A 444 10.05 -24.60 -15.92
N ALA A 445 10.51 -25.74 -15.41
CA ALA A 445 11.58 -25.81 -14.43
C ALA A 445 12.91 -25.22 -14.96
N SER A 446 13.25 -25.50 -16.22
CA SER A 446 14.47 -24.98 -16.85
C SER A 446 14.43 -23.45 -17.01
N ARG A 447 13.27 -22.88 -17.37
CA ARG A 447 13.09 -21.42 -17.48
C ARG A 447 13.24 -20.71 -16.14
N ARG A 448 12.81 -21.34 -15.05
CA ARG A 448 12.93 -20.76 -13.71
C ARG A 448 14.35 -20.77 -13.17
N ARG A 449 15.16 -21.78 -13.49
CA ARG A 449 16.58 -21.83 -13.07
C ARG A 449 17.49 -20.84 -13.80
N GLY A 450 17.05 -20.32 -14.94
CA GLY A 450 17.81 -19.35 -15.74
C GLY A 450 17.45 -17.88 -15.47
N ARG A 451 16.44 -17.63 -14.63
CA ARG A 451 16.09 -16.30 -14.10
C ARG A 451 16.67 -16.17 -12.70
#